data_AF-A0A1D2W7F6-F1
#
_entry.id   AF-A0A1D2W7F6-F1
#
_cell.length_a   1.000
_cell.length_b   1.000
_cell.length_c   1.000
_cell.angle_alpha   90.00
_cell.angle_beta   90.00
_cell.angle_gamma   90.00
#
_symmetry.space_group_name_H-M   'P 1'
#
loop_
_entity.id
_entity.type
_entity.pdbx_description
1 polymer ?
#
loop_
_entity_poly.entity_id
_entity_poly.type
_entity_poly.pdbx_seq_one_letter_code
_entity_poly.pdbx_strand_id
1 'polypeptide(L)'
;MEIVKDRKPMIFGNFHYGSIGINPKYLVIWYLFEKDSDLKEAEASGLVDELKKLTLMELKNNSYPESALSEIQIAFTSDEDIQKETGGNYWYYFK
;
A
#
# COMPACT_ATOMS: atom_id res chain seq x y z
N MET A 1 10.71 8.06 2.87
CA MET A 1 9.60 7.93 3.85
C MET A 1 10.15 7.61 5.25
N GLU A 2 10.74 8.57 5.95
CA GLU A 2 11.08 8.41 7.39
C GLU A 2 9.90 8.73 8.32
N ILE A 3 8.86 9.40 7.81
CA ILE A 3 7.75 9.98 8.60
C ILE A 3 6.83 8.93 9.25
N VAL A 4 6.85 7.67 8.80
CA VAL A 4 5.93 6.62 9.28
C VAL A 4 6.61 5.50 10.06
N LYS A 5 7.95 5.55 10.21
CA LYS A 5 8.73 4.45 10.80
C LYS A 5 8.38 4.17 12.27
N ASP A 6 7.89 5.18 12.99
CA ASP A 6 7.57 5.11 14.42
C ASP A 6 6.06 5.17 14.71
N ARG A 7 5.21 5.15 13.68
CA ARG A 7 3.76 5.17 13.86
C ARG A 7 3.23 3.77 14.16
N LYS A 8 2.30 3.71 15.11
CA LYS A 8 1.52 2.50 15.38
C LYS A 8 0.17 2.58 14.65
N PRO A 9 -0.33 1.44 14.16
CA PRO A 9 0.34 0.14 14.08
C PRO A 9 1.45 0.10 13.02
N MET A 10 2.44 -0.77 13.23
CA MET A 10 3.66 -0.81 12.39
C MET A 10 3.36 -1.37 11.00
N ILE A 11 3.90 -0.71 9.98
CA ILE A 11 3.87 -1.23 8.61
C ILE A 11 4.94 -2.33 8.51
N PHE A 12 4.49 -3.56 8.29
CA PHE A 12 5.35 -4.74 8.13
C PHE A 12 6.15 -4.68 6.84
N GLY A 13 5.53 -4.21 5.75
CA GLY A 13 6.18 -4.11 4.45
C GLY A 13 5.43 -3.21 3.48
N ASN A 14 6.07 -2.87 2.37
CA ASN A 14 5.42 -2.27 1.22
C ASN A 14 6.13 -2.71 -0.06
N PHE A 15 5.37 -2.78 -1.16
CA PHE A 15 5.93 -3.00 -2.49
C PHE A 15 4.96 -2.45 -3.54
N HIS A 16 5.41 -2.41 -4.80
CA HIS A 16 4.61 -1.93 -5.90
C HIS A 16 4.90 -2.72 -7.18
N TYR A 17 3.93 -2.74 -8.08
CA TYR A 17 4.04 -3.33 -9.41
C TYR A 17 3.12 -2.58 -10.39
N GLY A 18 3.23 -2.90 -11.68
CA GLY A 18 2.37 -2.34 -12.71
C GLY A 18 3.09 -2.02 -14.02
N SER A 19 2.34 -2.02 -15.12
CA SER A 19 2.85 -1.70 -16.45
C SER A 19 2.90 -0.19 -16.69
N ILE A 20 3.63 0.55 -15.84
CA ILE A 20 3.69 2.02 -15.88
C ILE A 20 4.27 2.58 -17.18
N GLY A 21 5.09 1.79 -17.89
CA GLY A 21 5.60 2.12 -19.22
C GLY A 21 4.55 2.06 -20.34
N ILE A 22 3.41 1.37 -20.11
CA ILE A 22 2.26 1.36 -21.02
C ILE A 22 1.31 2.51 -20.65
N ASN A 23 0.93 2.59 -19.38
CA ASN A 23 0.14 3.70 -18.86
C ASN A 23 0.43 3.89 -17.36
N PRO A 24 0.78 5.10 -16.90
CA PRO A 24 1.07 5.38 -15.49
C PRO A 24 -0.08 5.04 -14.52
N LYS A 25 -1.33 4.97 -14.99
CA LYS A 25 -2.45 4.59 -14.12
C LYS A 25 -2.39 3.14 -13.61
N TYR A 26 -1.60 2.28 -14.27
CA TYR A 26 -1.49 0.87 -13.91
C TYR A 26 -0.56 0.60 -12.73
N LEU A 27 -0.07 1.64 -12.04
CA LEU A 27 0.68 1.48 -10.80
C LEU A 27 -0.25 0.99 -9.70
N VAL A 28 0.18 -0.08 -9.04
CA VAL A 28 -0.41 -0.64 -7.83
C VAL A 28 0.63 -0.62 -6.72
N ILE A 29 0.28 -0.04 -5.58
CA ILE A 29 1.12 0.01 -4.38
C ILE A 29 0.39 -0.73 -3.26
N TRP A 30 1.11 -1.62 -2.58
CA TRP A 30 0.62 -2.36 -1.43
C TRP A 30 1.38 -1.97 -0.17
N TYR A 31 0.64 -1.74 0.90
CA TYR A 31 1.14 -1.68 2.27
C TYR A 31 0.66 -2.91 3.04
N LEU A 32 1.56 -3.50 3.82
CA LEU A 32 1.32 -4.73 4.55
C LEU A 32 1.44 -4.45 6.04
N PHE A 33 0.47 -4.93 6.80
CA PHE A 33 0.52 -5.05 8.24
C PHE A 33 0.87 -6.49 8.63
N GLU A 34 1.39 -6.70 9.84
CA GLU A 34 1.69 -8.06 10.29
C GLU A 34 0.38 -8.82 10.58
N LYS A 35 -0.59 -8.15 11.21
CA LYS A 35 -1.84 -8.75 11.67
C LYS A 35 -3.08 -8.04 11.13
N ASP A 36 -4.19 -8.76 11.09
CA ASP A 36 -5.50 -8.18 10.77
C ASP A 36 -5.93 -7.12 11.79
N SER A 37 -5.58 -7.33 13.07
CA SER A 37 -5.85 -6.35 14.12
C SER A 37 -5.13 -5.02 13.87
N ASP A 38 -3.91 -5.10 13.36
CA ASP A 38 -3.08 -3.94 13.07
C ASP A 38 -3.65 -3.18 11.88
N LEU A 39 -4.06 -3.88 10.81
CA LEU A 39 -4.78 -3.23 9.70
C LEU A 39 -6.07 -2.56 10.19
N LYS A 40 -6.88 -3.23 11.01
CA LYS A 40 -8.11 -2.65 11.56
C LYS A 40 -7.86 -1.42 12.45
N GLU A 41 -6.80 -1.44 13.25
CA GLU A 41 -6.39 -0.28 14.05
C GLU A 41 -5.91 0.87 13.15
N ALA A 42 -5.18 0.58 12.07
CA ALA A 42 -4.75 1.57 11.10
C ALA A 42 -5.94 2.24 10.37
N GLU A 43 -6.96 1.46 10.04
CA GLU A 43 -8.21 1.96 9.47
C GLU A 43 -8.96 2.84 10.47
N ALA A 44 -9.14 2.36 11.72
CA ALA A 44 -9.86 3.08 12.76
C ALA A 44 -9.17 4.39 13.19
N SER A 45 -7.84 4.43 13.16
CA SER A 45 -7.04 5.62 13.50
C SER A 45 -6.91 6.62 12.35
N GLY A 46 -7.33 6.26 11.13
CA GLY A 46 -7.13 7.08 9.93
C GLY A 46 -5.72 7.03 9.34
N LEU A 47 -4.84 6.16 9.86
CA LEU A 47 -3.48 5.97 9.35
C LEU A 47 -3.48 5.53 7.87
N VAL A 48 -4.44 4.69 7.47
CA VAL A 48 -4.59 4.25 6.06
C VAL A 48 -4.81 5.43 5.12
N ASP A 49 -5.66 6.39 5.50
CA ASP A 49 -5.93 7.57 4.68
C ASP A 49 -4.76 8.54 4.65
N GLU A 50 -4.05 8.67 5.77
CA GLU A 50 -2.79 9.41 5.84
C GLU A 50 -1.73 8.80 4.91
N LEU A 51 -1.57 7.47 4.93
CA LEU A 51 -0.65 6.75 4.06
C LEU A 51 -0.97 6.97 2.58
N LYS A 52 -2.25 6.90 2.19
CA LYS A 52 -2.68 7.22 0.82
C LYS A 52 -2.27 8.64 0.44
N LYS A 53 -2.55 9.63 1.28
CA LYS A 53 -2.19 11.04 1.03
C LYS A 53 -0.68 11.21 0.89
N LEU A 54 0.10 10.68 1.82
CA LEU A 54 1.56 10.75 1.80
C LEU A 54 2.15 10.07 0.56
N THR A 55 1.60 8.91 0.17
CA THR A 55 2.02 8.20 -1.05
C THR A 55 1.77 9.05 -2.30
N LEU A 56 0.58 9.63 -2.42
CA LEU A 56 0.24 10.50 -3.56
C LEU A 56 1.10 11.76 -3.60
N MET A 57 1.38 12.36 -2.43
CA MET A 57 2.29 13.50 -2.33
C MET A 57 3.72 13.12 -2.76
N GLU A 58 4.22 11.97 -2.32
CA GLU A 58 5.54 11.48 -2.70
C GLU A 58 5.63 11.23 -4.22
N LEU A 59 4.63 10.58 -4.80
CA LEU A 59 4.57 10.35 -6.25
C LEU A 59 4.54 11.68 -7.02
N LYS A 60 3.73 12.64 -6.58
CA LYS A 60 3.68 13.98 -7.16
C LYS A 60 5.04 14.69 -7.08
N ASN A 61 5.69 14.65 -5.91
CA ASN A 61 7.01 15.26 -5.70
C ASN A 61 8.10 14.61 -6.57
N ASN A 62 7.95 13.33 -6.91
CA ASN A 62 8.82 12.60 -7.82
C ASN A 62 8.37 12.66 -9.29
N SER A 63 7.54 13.66 -9.65
CA SER A 63 7.09 13.91 -11.03
C SER A 63 6.27 12.78 -11.66
N TYR A 64 5.60 11.96 -10.85
CA TYR A 64 4.62 11.01 -11.37
C TYR A 64 3.44 11.77 -12.01
N PRO A 65 2.90 11.33 -13.17
CA PRO A 65 1.89 12.10 -13.90
C PRO A 65 0.63 12.39 -13.07
N GLU A 66 0.31 13.67 -12.89
CA GLU A 66 -0.82 14.09 -12.05
C GLU A 66 -2.16 13.51 -12.52
N SER A 67 -2.35 13.39 -13.84
CA SER A 67 -3.56 12.80 -14.42
C SER A 67 -3.76 11.33 -14.03
N ALA A 68 -2.69 10.61 -13.69
CA ALA A 68 -2.76 9.21 -13.29
C ALA A 68 -2.94 9.04 -11.77
N LEU A 69 -2.59 10.03 -10.95
CA LEU A 69 -2.62 9.91 -9.49
C LEU A 69 -4.01 9.57 -8.94
N SER A 70 -5.08 10.00 -9.61
CA SER A 70 -6.47 9.66 -9.26
C SER A 70 -6.91 8.28 -9.73
N GLU A 71 -6.13 7.62 -10.57
CA GLU A 71 -6.46 6.32 -11.18
C GLU A 71 -5.60 5.15 -10.67
N ILE A 72 -4.48 5.43 -9.98
CA ILE A 72 -3.63 4.38 -9.41
C ILE A 72 -4.29 3.69 -8.21
N GLN A 73 -3.84 2.48 -7.91
CA GLN A 73 -4.31 1.72 -6.76
C GLN A 73 -3.31 1.78 -5.60
N ILE A 74 -3.77 2.19 -4.43
CA ILE A 74 -3.04 2.09 -3.16
C ILE A 74 -3.88 1.22 -2.24
N ALA A 75 -3.41 0.00 -2.00
CA ALA A 75 -4.14 -1.04 -1.27
C ALA A 75 -3.37 -1.52 -0.04
N PHE A 76 -4.10 -2.19 0.86
CA PHE A 76 -3.62 -2.57 2.19
C PHE A 76 -4.05 -3.99 2.46
N THR A 77 -3.17 -4.79 3.08
CA THR A 77 -3.47 -6.16 3.52
C THR A 77 -2.63 -6.50 4.76
N SER A 78 -2.80 -7.69 5.32
CA SER A 78 -1.99 -8.23 6.39
C SER A 78 -1.29 -9.53 5.96
N ASP A 79 -0.20 -9.92 6.64
CA ASP A 79 0.37 -11.26 6.46
C ASP A 79 -0.62 -12.35 6.88
N GLU A 80 -1.39 -12.14 7.96
CA GLU A 80 -2.43 -13.07 8.40
C GLU A 80 -3.48 -13.35 7.30
N ASP A 81 -3.88 -12.34 6.52
CA ASP A 81 -4.82 -12.49 5.41
C ASP A 81 -4.20 -13.31 4.27
N ILE A 82 -2.95 -13.01 3.90
CA ILE A 82 -2.20 -13.76 2.89
C ILE A 82 -2.05 -15.24 3.31
N GLN A 83 -1.79 -15.49 4.59
CA GLN A 83 -1.73 -16.84 5.15
C GLN A 83 -3.07 -17.56 5.05
N LYS A 84 -4.20 -16.89 5.34
CA LYS A 84 -5.55 -17.47 5.26
C LYS A 84 -5.96 -17.80 3.84
N GLU A 85 -5.75 -16.86 2.91
CA GLU A 85 -6.27 -16.97 1.55
C GLU A 85 -5.40 -17.86 0.65
N THR A 86 -4.09 -17.91 0.91
CA THR A 86 -3.15 -18.58 -0.02
C THR A 86 -2.14 -19.50 0.67
N GLY A 87 -2.25 -19.72 1.99
CA GLY A 87 -1.26 -20.48 2.75
C GLY A 87 0.11 -19.81 2.75
N GLY A 88 0.15 -18.48 2.68
CA GLY A 88 1.39 -17.69 2.69
C GLY A 88 2.05 -17.59 1.31
N ASN A 89 1.34 -17.93 0.23
CA ASN A 89 1.86 -17.78 -1.12
C ASN A 89 1.61 -16.37 -1.66
N TYR A 90 2.57 -15.48 -1.40
CA TYR A 90 2.54 -14.09 -1.85
C TYR A 90 2.34 -13.95 -3.37
N TRP A 91 2.96 -14.82 -4.17
CA TRP A 91 2.79 -14.77 -5.62
C TRP A 91 1.33 -15.00 -6.03
N TYR A 92 0.65 -15.98 -5.43
CA TYR A 92 -0.76 -16.24 -5.74
C TYR A 92 -1.70 -15.17 -5.20
N TYR A 93 -1.36 -14.54 -4.07
CA TYR A 93 -2.18 -13.49 -3.50
C TYR A 93 -2.18 -12.21 -4.37
N PHE A 94 -1.04 -11.85 -4.96
CA PHE A 94 -0.87 -10.60 -5.73
C PHE A 94 -0.91 -10.77 -7.26
N LYS A 95 -1.27 -11.97 -7.74
CA LYS A 95 -1.36 -12.27 -9.18
C LYS A 95 -2.59 -11.67 -9.85
#